data_AF-A0A3D1J1N9-F1
#
_entry.id   AF-A0A3D1J1N9-F1
#
_cell.length_a   1.000
_cell.length_b   1.000
_cell.length_c   1.000
_cell.angle_alpha   90.00
_cell.angle_beta   90.00
_cell.angle_gamma   90.00
#
_symmetry.space_group_name_H-M   'P 1'
#
loop_
_entity.id
_entity.type
_entity.pdbx_description
1 polymer ?
#
loop_
_entity_poly.entity_id
_entity_poly.type
_entity_poly.pdbx_seq_one_letter_code
_entity_poly.pdbx_strand_id
1 'polypeptide(L)'
;MEGFPYRHRMKPLNIHFDAYPIALVLGVLLALAAIAIAWRRRQAPGALPLLIFSAASAWWMVCSLLWRVVGTGADPMIWFKLIFVGVVLIAPAFLAFALQYTNRG
;
A
#
# COMPACT_ATOMS: atom_id res chain seq x y z
N MET A 1 -29.67 -19.61 -34.22
CA MET A 1 -29.31 -19.72 -32.79
C MET A 1 -27.83 -20.07 -32.74
N GLU A 2 -26.96 -19.06 -32.78
CA GLU A 2 -25.50 -19.26 -32.79
C GLU A 2 -24.96 -18.89 -31.41
N GLY A 3 -24.41 -19.89 -30.71
CA GLY A 3 -23.82 -19.72 -29.39
C GLY A 3 -22.47 -19.03 -29.48
N PHE A 4 -22.34 -17.86 -28.86
CA PHE A 4 -21.06 -17.19 -28.67
C PHE A 4 -20.19 -18.01 -27.69
N PRO A 5 -19.01 -18.50 -28.09
CA PRO A 5 -18.12 -19.17 -27.16
C PRO A 5 -17.40 -18.11 -26.33
N TYR A 6 -17.75 -17.99 -25.04
CA TYR A 6 -16.95 -17.30 -24.03
C TYR A 6 -15.67 -18.08 -23.78
N ARG A 7 -14.75 -18.04 -24.75
CA ARG A 7 -13.41 -18.59 -24.58
C ARG A 7 -12.68 -17.65 -23.62
N HIS A 8 -12.67 -18.01 -22.33
CA HIS A 8 -11.75 -17.45 -21.34
C HIS A 8 -10.33 -17.68 -21.88
N ARG A 9 -9.83 -16.68 -22.62
CA ARG A 9 -8.43 -16.59 -23.01
C ARG A 9 -7.68 -16.36 -21.69
N MET A 10 -7.22 -17.44 -21.08
CA MET A 10 -6.23 -17.34 -20.01
C MET A 10 -5.10 -16.48 -20.59
N LYS A 11 -4.89 -15.30 -20.00
CA LYS A 11 -3.77 -14.46 -20.38
C LYS A 11 -2.53 -15.34 -20.20
N PRO A 12 -1.67 -15.46 -21.23
CA PRO A 12 -0.43 -16.21 -21.07
C PRO A 12 0.26 -15.67 -19.83
N LEU A 13 0.79 -16.58 -18.99
CA LEU A 13 1.58 -16.25 -17.81
C LEU A 13 2.88 -15.62 -18.30
N ASN A 14 2.76 -14.37 -18.71
CA ASN A 14 3.82 -13.59 -19.29
C ASN A 14 4.60 -13.10 -18.09
N ILE A 15 5.69 -13.79 -17.78
CA ILE A 15 6.72 -13.38 -16.83
C ILE A 15 7.39 -12.13 -17.42
N HIS A 16 6.63 -11.04 -17.55
CA HIS A 16 7.24 -9.74 -17.64
C HIS A 16 7.99 -9.57 -16.33
N PHE A 17 9.19 -9.00 -16.40
CA PHE A 17 9.80 -8.38 -15.24
C PHE A 17 8.83 -7.31 -14.74
N ASP A 18 7.85 -7.72 -13.92
CA ASP A 18 6.87 -6.84 -13.35
C ASP A 18 7.66 -5.99 -12.35
N ALA A 19 8.06 -4.79 -12.78
CA ALA A 19 8.77 -3.83 -11.94
C ALA A 19 7.95 -3.44 -10.70
N TYR A 20 6.65 -3.69 -10.75
CA TYR A 20 5.68 -3.35 -9.73
C TYR A 20 5.90 -4.06 -8.37
N PRO A 21 5.95 -5.40 -8.25
CA PRO A 21 6.27 -6.07 -6.98
C PRO A 21 7.63 -5.66 -6.43
N ILE A 22 8.63 -5.42 -7.28
CA ILE A 22 9.95 -4.92 -6.86
C ILE A 22 9.80 -3.52 -6.23
N ALA A 23 9.05 -2.62 -6.88
CA ALA A 23 8.75 -1.30 -6.35
C ALA A 23 7.97 -1.36 -5.02
N LEU A 24 7.05 -2.32 -4.86
CA LEU A 24 6.35 -2.53 -3.58
C LEU A 24 7.32 -2.94 -2.46
N VAL A 25 8.22 -3.89 -2.71
CA VAL A 25 9.19 -4.33 -1.71
C VAL A 25 10.11 -3.18 -1.31
N LEU A 26 10.64 -2.44 -2.29
CA LEU A 26 11.46 -1.25 -2.03
C LEU A 26 10.69 -0.19 -1.25
N GLY A 27 9.43 0.05 -1.60
CA GLY A 27 8.55 0.98 -0.90
C GLY A 27 8.29 0.56 0.54
N VAL A 28 8.11 -0.73 0.83
CA VAL A 28 7.98 -1.25 2.21
C VAL A 28 9.26 -0.99 3.00
N LEU A 29 10.43 -1.26 2.42
CA LEU A 29 11.72 -0.99 3.07
C LEU A 29 11.90 0.51 3.40
N LEU A 30 11.54 1.39 2.47
CA LEU A 30 11.56 2.84 2.68
C LEU A 30 10.57 3.27 3.78
N ALA A 31 9.36 2.71 3.78
CA ALA A 31 8.36 3.00 4.79
C ALA A 31 8.82 2.53 6.19
N LEU A 32 9.44 1.36 6.29
CA LEU A 32 10.02 0.86 7.54
C LEU A 32 11.18 1.74 8.03
N ALA A 33 12.04 2.21 7.12
CA ALA A 33 13.10 3.16 7.45
C ALA A 33 12.53 4.49 7.96
N ALA A 34 11.49 5.02 7.30
CA ALA A 34 10.79 6.22 7.74
C ALA A 34 10.14 6.04 9.13
N ILE A 35 9.51 4.89 9.39
CA ILE A 35 8.97 4.54 10.71
C ILE A 35 10.10 4.53 11.75
N ALA A 36 11.22 3.87 11.47
CA ALA A 36 12.34 3.79 12.40
C ALA A 36 12.92 5.18 12.73
N ILE A 37 13.07 6.05 11.73
CA ILE A 37 13.55 7.43 11.90
C ILE A 37 12.53 8.25 12.70
N ALA A 38 11.25 8.20 12.33
CA ALA A 38 10.20 8.96 13.00
C ALA A 38 10.00 8.49 14.45
N TRP A 39 10.16 7.18 14.72
CA TRP A 39 10.10 6.63 16.07
C TRP A 39 11.26 7.12 16.95
N ARG A 40 12.48 7.18 16.39
CA ARG A 40 13.65 7.74 17.07
C ARG A 40 13.50 9.23 17.37
N ARG A 41 12.84 9.97 16.47
CA ARG A 41 12.59 11.41 16.60
C ARG A 41 11.17 11.74 17.07
N ARG A 42 10.50 10.83 17.80
CA ARG A 42 9.08 10.95 18.20
C ARG A 42 8.72 12.21 19.00
N GLN A 43 9.70 12.89 19.58
CA GLN A 43 9.49 14.15 20.30
C GLN A 43 9.47 15.39 19.39
N ALA A 44 9.82 15.25 18.11
CA ALA A 44 9.73 16.33 17.15
C ALA A 44 8.27 16.55 16.69
N PRO A 45 7.84 17.81 16.49
CA PRO A 45 6.52 18.10 15.91
C PRO A 45 6.40 17.46 14.53
N GLY A 46 5.27 16.81 14.24
CA GLY A 46 5.05 16.08 12.99
C GLY A 46 5.56 14.63 12.97
N ALA A 47 6.27 14.15 14.00
CA ALA A 47 6.79 12.78 13.99
C ALA A 47 5.68 11.71 14.04
N LEU A 48 4.61 11.97 14.80
CA LEU A 48 3.47 11.06 14.92
C LEU A 48 2.65 10.92 13.62
N PRO A 49 2.23 12.00 12.94
CA PRO A 49 1.54 11.85 11.66
C PRO A 49 2.43 11.23 10.57
N LEU A 50 3.76 11.47 10.61
CA LEU A 50 4.70 10.79 9.71
C LEU A 50 4.78 9.27 9.97
N LEU A 51 4.71 8.85 11.23
CA LEU A 51 4.63 7.43 11.61
C LEU A 51 3.35 6.79 11.06
N ILE A 52 2.20 7.44 11.24
CA ILE A 52 0.90 6.94 10.76
C ILE A 52 0.90 6.85 9.23
N PHE A 53 1.39 7.88 8.54
CA PHE A 53 1.50 7.91 7.09
C PHE A 53 2.37 6.75 6.57
N SER A 54 3.53 6.55 7.19
CA SER A 54 4.48 5.50 6.80
C SER A 54 3.91 4.11 7.10
N ALA A 55 3.22 3.93 8.23
CA ALA A 55 2.57 2.67 8.59
C ALA A 55 1.40 2.33 7.64
N ALA A 56 0.55 3.30 7.32
CA ALA A 56 -0.54 3.12 6.36
C ALA A 56 -0.02 2.77 4.95
N SER A 57 1.08 3.41 4.54
CA SER A 57 1.75 3.10 3.27
C SER A 57 2.32 1.68 3.26
N ALA A 58 3.02 1.28 4.33
CA ALA A 58 3.54 -0.08 4.46
C ALA A 58 2.42 -1.12 4.44
N TRP A 59 1.33 -0.87 5.17
CA TRP A 59 0.14 -1.73 5.19
C TRP A 59 -0.44 -1.93 3.78
N TRP A 60 -0.64 -0.84 3.04
CA TRP A 60 -1.15 -0.89 1.67
C TRP A 60 -0.25 -1.71 0.75
N MET A 61 1.06 -1.50 0.82
CA MET A 61 2.04 -2.23 -0.01
C MET A 61 2.10 -3.71 0.33
N VAL A 62 2.08 -4.07 1.62
CA VAL A 62 2.05 -5.47 2.06
C VAL A 62 0.77 -6.17 1.63
N CYS A 63 -0.41 -5.56 1.83
CA CYS A 63 -1.68 -6.13 1.37
C CYS A 63 -1.69 -6.32 -0.15
N SER A 64 -1.14 -5.35 -0.89
CA SER A 64 -1.02 -5.42 -2.35
C SER A 64 -0.08 -6.53 -2.82
N LEU A 65 1.00 -6.79 -2.07
CA LEU A 65 1.93 -7.89 -2.36
C LEU A 65 1.27 -9.24 -2.04
N LEU A 66 0.65 -9.36 -0.87
CA LEU A 66 -0.02 -10.58 -0.44
C LEU A 66 -1.20 -10.97 -1.35
N TRP A 67 -1.99 -10.00 -1.83
CA TRP A 67 -3.03 -10.24 -2.83
C TRP A 67 -2.47 -10.90 -4.11
N ARG A 68 -1.26 -10.53 -4.52
CA ARG A 68 -0.62 -11.13 -5.71
C ARG A 68 -0.11 -12.55 -5.45
N VAL A 69 0.31 -12.86 -4.23
CA VAL A 69 0.84 -14.17 -3.86
C VAL A 69 -0.29 -15.16 -3.53
N VAL A 70 -1.35 -14.70 -2.86
CA VAL A 70 -2.40 -15.55 -2.25
C VAL A 70 -3.78 -15.37 -2.90
N GLY A 71 -4.01 -14.29 -3.67
CA GLY A 71 -5.33 -13.88 -4.16
C GLY A 71 -6.00 -14.80 -5.17
N THR A 72 -5.42 -15.96 -5.48
CA THR A 72 -6.05 -16.99 -6.33
C THR A 72 -7.17 -17.75 -5.61
N GLY A 73 -7.22 -17.74 -4.27
CA GLY A 73 -8.21 -18.50 -3.49
C GLY A 73 -9.19 -17.70 -2.63
N ALA A 74 -9.05 -16.37 -2.55
CA ALA A 74 -9.81 -15.52 -1.64
C ALA A 74 -10.73 -14.54 -2.38
N ASP A 75 -11.87 -14.19 -1.76
CA ASP A 75 -12.81 -13.20 -2.29
C ASP A 75 -12.10 -11.85 -2.53
N PRO A 76 -12.13 -11.30 -3.77
CA PRO A 76 -11.57 -9.99 -4.07
C PRO A 76 -12.03 -8.86 -3.15
N MET A 77 -13.23 -8.95 -2.60
CA MET A 77 -13.79 -7.95 -1.71
C MET A 77 -13.01 -7.86 -0.39
N ILE A 78 -12.46 -8.96 0.12
CA ILE A 78 -11.68 -8.98 1.38
C ILE A 78 -10.40 -8.16 1.20
N TRP A 79 -9.70 -8.39 0.09
CA TRP A 79 -8.45 -7.71 -0.21
C TRP A 79 -8.66 -6.26 -0.55
N PHE A 80 -9.74 -5.94 -1.27
CA PHE A 80 -10.12 -4.56 -1.50
C PHE A 80 -10.32 -3.83 -0.17
N LYS A 81 -11.09 -4.39 0.76
CA LYS A 81 -11.27 -3.81 2.10
C LYS A 81 -9.95 -3.60 2.85
N LEU A 82 -9.06 -4.60 2.85
CA LEU A 82 -7.74 -4.53 3.52
C LEU A 82 -6.86 -3.42 2.95
N ILE A 83 -6.76 -3.34 1.62
CA ILE A 83 -6.00 -2.33 0.88
C ILE A 83 -6.59 -0.93 1.16
N PHE A 84 -7.92 -0.81 1.16
CA PHE A 84 -8.61 0.46 1.31
C PHE A 84 -8.35 1.15 2.65
N VAL A 85 -8.20 0.38 3.73
CA VAL A 85 -7.84 0.93 5.06
C VAL A 85 -6.54 1.72 4.99
N GLY A 86 -5.52 1.20 4.30
CA GLY A 86 -4.25 1.91 4.12
C GLY A 86 -4.43 3.18 3.29
N VAL A 87 -5.12 3.09 2.15
CA VAL A 87 -5.34 4.22 1.23
C VAL A 87 -6.04 5.40 1.92
N VAL A 88 -7.08 5.13 2.70
CA VAL A 88 -7.87 6.18 3.38
C VAL A 88 -7.05 6.90 4.45
N LEU A 89 -6.12 6.21 5.11
CA LEU A 89 -5.29 6.78 6.17
C LEU A 89 -4.14 7.64 5.64
N ILE A 90 -3.63 7.38 4.43
CA ILE A 90 -2.49 8.08 3.84
C ILE A 90 -2.76 9.59 3.70
N ALA A 91 -3.89 9.98 3.11
CA ALA A 91 -4.23 11.38 2.88
C ALA A 91 -4.34 12.24 4.16
N PRO A 92 -5.14 11.87 5.18
CA PRO A 92 -5.25 12.66 6.41
C PRO A 92 -3.95 12.66 7.22
N ALA A 93 -3.20 11.55 7.24
CA ALA A 93 -1.91 11.49 7.92
C ALA A 93 -0.88 12.41 7.27
N PHE A 94 -0.85 12.47 5.93
CA PHE A 94 0.02 13.40 5.21
C PHE A 94 -0.38 14.86 5.45
N LEU A 95 -1.68 15.17 5.45
CA LEU A 95 -2.16 16.52 5.76
C LEU A 95 -1.77 16.94 7.18
N ALA A 96 -2.00 16.08 8.16
CA ALA A 96 -1.61 16.34 9.55
C ALA A 96 -0.09 16.54 9.68
N PHE A 97 0.70 15.74 8.95
CA PHE A 97 2.15 15.91 8.88
C PHE A 97 2.51 17.28 8.30
N ALA A 98 1.91 17.69 7.18
CA ALA A 98 2.17 18.98 6.55
C ALA A 98 1.81 20.16 7.47
N LEU A 99 0.69 20.09 8.20
CA LEU A 99 0.29 21.12 9.14
C LEU A 99 1.27 21.25 10.31
N GLN A 100 1.62 20.14 10.96
CA GLN A 100 2.57 20.14 12.08
C GLN A 100 3.98 20.53 11.63
N TYR A 101 4.40 20.06 10.45
CA TYR A 101 5.71 20.39 9.89
C TYR A 101 5.82 21.88 9.51
N THR A 102 4.72 22.51 9.10
CA THR A 102 4.67 23.95 8.80
C THR A 102 4.32 24.81 10.00
N ASN A 103 4.22 24.23 11.20
CA ASN A 103 3.84 24.89 12.44
C ASN A 103 2.47 25.60 12.34
N ARG A 104 1.55 25.04 11.55
CA ARG A 104 0.19 25.53 11.30
C ARG A 104 -0.89 24.69 12.00
N GLY A 105 -0.50 23.74 12.84
CA GLY A 105 -1.38 22.85 13.60
C GLY A 105 -0.62 22.02 14.61
#